data_AF-A0AAN9UYJ4-F1
#
_entry.id   AF-A0AAN9UYJ4-F1
#
_cell.length_a   1.000
_cell.length_b   1.000
_cell.length_c   1.000
_cell.angle_alpha   90.00
_cell.angle_beta   90.00
_cell.angle_gamma   90.00
#
_symmetry.space_group_name_H-M   'P 1'
#
loop_
_entity.id
_entity.type
_entity.pdbx_description
1 polymer ?
#
loop_
_entity_poly.entity_id
_entity_poly.type
_entity_poly.pdbx_seq_one_letter_code
_entity_poly.pdbx_strand_id
1 'polypeptide(L)'
;MSASGPYSNEDAKDHKVEMGADSQMAADENPKLGEVLEDNEVFQSGAGQADFRALGWMRTAIILMKLCFATGVLTIPSAFGQVGYGPGIVLLFIWGALCTFHNIADAAGVMGGPIAREVASVLFLLTWILATGSSLLGLAQGLKILANGKVCTVVWTLIAALCTALSASVRTLGKLAILTWIGFASIFTAVFIVVWLRVNANVHAGHR
;
A
#
# COMPACT_ATOMS: atom_id res chain seq x y z
N MET A 1 56.49 -2.55 18.73
CA MET A 1 55.35 -2.78 17.80
C MET A 1 54.12 -2.18 18.50
N SER A 2 53.93 -0.87 18.61
CA SER A 2 53.62 0.16 17.57
C SER A 2 52.73 -0.36 16.45
N ALA A 3 51.68 0.32 15.96
CA ALA A 3 50.84 1.44 16.40
C ALA A 3 49.74 1.59 15.30
N SER A 4 48.51 1.96 15.68
CA SER A 4 47.56 2.88 15.00
C SER A 4 47.42 2.95 13.45
N GLY A 5 46.21 2.63 12.94
CA GLY A 5 45.45 3.28 11.81
C GLY A 5 46.09 3.46 10.42
N PRO A 6 45.36 3.86 9.35
CA PRO A 6 44.00 4.41 9.33
C PRO A 6 43.03 3.74 8.32
N TYR A 7 41.74 3.74 8.67
CA TYR A 7 40.67 3.81 7.66
C TYR A 7 40.67 5.26 7.14
N SER A 8 41.19 5.45 5.92
CA SER A 8 41.09 6.72 5.22
C SER A 8 39.66 6.88 4.70
N ASN A 9 38.99 7.92 5.20
CA ASN A 9 37.88 8.59 4.52
C ASN A 9 38.41 9.32 3.28
N GLU A 10 37.48 9.88 2.49
CA GLU A 10 37.63 10.69 1.26
C GLU A 10 37.62 9.85 -0.04
N ASP A 11 36.69 9.96 -0.99
CA ASP A 11 35.55 10.85 -1.21
C ASP A 11 34.68 10.30 -2.35
N ALA A 12 33.39 10.68 -2.33
CA ALA A 12 32.52 10.88 -3.50
C ALA A 12 32.14 9.66 -4.37
N LYS A 13 30.88 9.35 -4.68
CA LYS A 13 29.62 10.12 -4.70
C LYS A 13 28.51 9.14 -5.11
N ASP A 14 27.34 9.31 -4.51
CA ASP A 14 26.02 9.14 -5.15
C ASP A 14 25.62 7.79 -5.78
N HIS A 15 25.05 6.90 -4.95
CA HIS A 15 23.80 6.21 -5.36
C HIS A 15 22.94 5.83 -4.14
N LYS A 16 22.48 6.86 -3.39
CA LYS A 16 21.27 6.74 -2.59
C LYS A 16 20.09 6.59 -3.57
N VAL A 17 19.60 5.37 -3.76
CA VAL A 17 18.23 5.18 -4.26
C VAL A 17 17.30 5.27 -3.05
N GLU A 18 17.12 6.49 -2.57
CA GLU A 18 15.93 6.84 -1.78
C GLU A 18 14.88 7.36 -2.74
N MET A 19 13.92 6.50 -3.08
CA MET A 19 12.60 6.78 -3.64
C MET A 19 12.02 5.40 -3.95
N GLY A 20 10.97 4.88 -3.32
CA GLY A 20 9.88 5.46 -2.58
C GLY A 20 8.70 4.52 -2.82
N ALA A 21 7.95 4.19 -1.78
CA ALA A 21 6.77 3.31 -1.79
C ALA A 21 7.05 1.80 -2.02
N ASP A 22 7.50 1.12 -0.97
CA ASP A 22 6.61 0.24 -0.19
C ASP A 22 7.43 -0.44 0.91
N SER A 23 7.36 0.12 2.10
CA SER A 23 8.12 -0.34 3.26
C SER A 23 7.17 -0.58 4.40
N GLN A 24 6.04 -1.25 4.18
CA GLN A 24 5.22 -1.70 5.31
C GLN A 24 4.50 -3.01 5.05
N MET A 25 5.26 -4.11 4.95
CA MET A 25 4.88 -5.39 5.56
C MET A 25 6.12 -6.21 5.92
N ALA A 26 6.82 -5.79 6.97
CA ALA A 26 7.31 -6.69 8.00
C ALA A 26 7.76 -5.91 9.21
N ALA A 27 7.40 -6.47 10.36
CA ALA A 27 7.79 -6.02 11.67
C ALA A 27 9.32 -5.98 11.80
N ASP A 28 9.83 -4.84 12.26
CA ASP A 28 10.91 -4.86 13.24
C ASP A 28 10.26 -4.62 14.60
N GLU A 29 10.19 -5.70 15.37
CA GLU A 29 9.89 -5.77 16.80
C GLU A 29 11.18 -5.30 17.52
N ASN A 30 11.21 -4.29 18.39
CA ASN A 30 10.77 -4.35 19.79
C ASN A 30 11.22 -3.05 20.55
N PRO A 31 11.02 -2.86 21.88
CA PRO A 31 10.11 -1.87 22.44
C PRO A 31 10.82 -0.89 23.40
N LYS A 32 10.65 0.43 23.32
CA LYS A 32 10.91 1.30 24.50
C LYS A 32 9.86 2.39 24.54
N LEU A 33 8.98 2.37 25.54
CA LEU A 33 9.21 3.05 26.83
C LEU A 33 9.50 4.52 26.51
N GLY A 34 8.49 5.38 26.56
CA GLY A 34 8.26 6.14 27.79
C GLY A 34 9.35 7.22 27.89
N GLU A 35 8.95 8.47 27.71
CA GLU A 35 9.72 9.69 28.02
C GLU A 35 11.21 9.48 28.31
N VAL A 36 12.06 9.73 27.32
CA VAL A 36 13.34 10.38 27.61
C VAL A 36 13.45 11.55 26.66
N LEU A 37 13.33 12.72 27.28
CA LEU A 37 13.74 14.01 26.76
C LEU A 37 15.17 13.89 26.21
N GLU A 38 15.34 14.02 24.91
CA GLU A 38 16.60 14.49 24.34
C GLU A 38 16.33 15.88 23.74
N ASP A 39 16.49 16.87 24.62
CA ASP A 39 16.66 18.28 24.29
C ASP A 39 17.94 18.45 23.44
N ASN A 40 17.87 18.26 22.11
CA ASN A 40 18.78 18.88 21.14
C ASN A 40 18.42 18.71 19.64
N GLU A 41 17.15 18.57 19.27
CA GLU A 41 16.75 18.59 17.86
C GLU A 41 16.49 20.05 17.41
N VAL A 42 17.24 20.54 16.42
CA VAL A 42 17.18 21.90 15.81
C VAL A 42 15.85 22.18 15.06
N PHE A 43 14.79 21.42 15.33
CA PHE A 43 13.43 21.68 14.87
C PHE A 43 12.60 22.22 16.02
N GLN A 44 12.80 23.49 16.36
CA GLN A 44 11.81 24.22 17.14
C GLN A 44 10.47 24.16 16.41
N SER A 45 9.43 23.68 17.11
CA SER A 45 8.03 23.87 16.78
C SER A 45 7.69 25.37 16.80
N GLY A 46 8.11 26.08 15.75
CA GLY A 46 7.69 27.44 15.44
C GLY A 46 6.34 27.42 14.72
N ALA A 47 5.44 28.33 15.11
CA ALA A 47 4.10 28.48 14.57
C ALA A 47 4.08 28.46 13.03
N GLY A 48 3.69 27.33 12.44
CA GLY A 48 3.50 27.17 11.00
C GLY A 48 4.23 26.00 10.34
N GLN A 49 5.12 25.28 11.03
CA GLN A 49 5.80 24.12 10.45
C GLN A 49 5.08 22.82 10.83
N ALA A 50 4.67 22.05 9.82
CA ALA A 50 4.03 20.75 10.03
C ALA A 50 5.02 19.81 10.71
N ASP A 51 4.72 19.37 11.93
CA ASP A 51 5.40 18.24 12.55
C ASP A 51 5.21 17.01 11.67
N PHE A 52 6.22 16.67 10.88
CA PHE A 52 6.34 15.39 10.19
C PHE A 52 6.74 14.30 11.19
N ARG A 53 6.12 14.30 12.38
CA ARG A 53 6.26 13.18 13.30
C ARG A 53 5.74 11.97 12.56
N ALA A 54 6.61 10.98 12.34
CA ALA A 54 6.21 9.67 11.88
C ALA A 54 4.92 9.32 12.61
N LEU A 55 3.85 9.07 11.85
CA LEU A 55 2.58 8.65 12.43
C LEU A 55 2.92 7.52 13.39
N GLY A 56 2.72 7.74 14.70
CA GLY A 56 3.04 6.73 15.70
C GLY A 56 2.45 5.39 15.26
N TRP A 57 3.11 4.27 15.56
CA TRP A 57 2.85 2.98 14.90
C TRP A 57 1.36 2.69 14.77
N MET A 58 0.57 3.02 15.80
CA MET A 58 -0.86 2.77 15.85
C MET A 58 -1.65 3.47 14.73
N ARG A 59 -1.37 4.75 14.43
CA ARG A 59 -2.08 5.48 13.37
C ARG A 59 -1.75 4.90 12.01
N THR A 60 -0.49 4.55 11.78
CA THR A 60 -0.02 3.97 10.53
C THR A 60 -0.61 2.57 10.32
N ALA A 61 -0.59 1.72 11.35
CA ALA A 61 -1.17 0.39 11.32
C ALA A 61 -2.67 0.43 10.99
N ILE A 62 -3.43 1.36 11.58
CA ILE A 62 -4.85 1.51 11.29
C ILE A 62 -5.10 1.93 9.83
N ILE A 63 -4.29 2.86 9.30
CA ILE A 63 -4.42 3.32 7.91
C ILE A 63 -4.13 2.18 6.93
N LEU A 64 -3.04 1.42 7.17
CA LEU A 64 -2.69 0.29 6.33
C LEU A 64 -3.71 -0.84 6.39
N MET A 65 -4.19 -1.19 7.59
CA MET A 65 -5.20 -2.22 7.76
C MET A 65 -6.46 -1.91 6.94
N LYS A 66 -6.90 -0.64 6.94
CA LYS A 66 -8.03 -0.18 6.13
C LYS A 66 -7.75 -0.29 4.63
N LEU A 67 -6.54 0.08 4.21
CA LEU A 67 -6.14 0.02 2.80
C LEU A 67 -6.09 -1.43 2.28
N CYS A 68 -5.49 -2.34 3.04
CA CYS A 68 -5.42 -3.76 2.71
C CYS A 68 -6.82 -4.41 2.70
N PHE A 69 -7.68 -4.04 3.65
CA PHE A 69 -9.06 -4.51 3.68
C PHE A 69 -9.83 -4.06 2.43
N ALA A 70 -9.69 -2.79 2.04
CA ALA A 70 -10.39 -2.23 0.88
C ALA A 70 -9.98 -2.90 -0.43
N THR A 71 -8.69 -3.17 -0.64
CA THR A 71 -8.22 -3.87 -1.86
C THR A 71 -8.61 -5.34 -1.85
N GLY A 72 -8.63 -6.00 -0.68
CA GLY A 72 -9.09 -7.37 -0.52
C GLY A 72 -10.57 -7.55 -0.84
N VAL A 73 -11.46 -6.74 -0.25
CA VAL A 73 -12.92 -6.93 -0.41
C VAL A 73 -13.41 -6.71 -1.84
N LEU A 74 -12.70 -5.90 -2.64
CA LEU A 74 -13.02 -5.68 -4.05
C LEU A 74 -12.69 -6.89 -4.93
N THR A 75 -11.67 -7.67 -4.56
CA THR A 75 -11.15 -8.78 -5.37
C THR A 75 -11.72 -10.14 -4.96
N ILE A 76 -12.09 -10.30 -3.69
CA ILE A 76 -12.66 -11.54 -3.12
C ILE A 76 -13.85 -12.09 -3.92
N PRO A 77 -14.89 -11.30 -4.30
CA PRO A 77 -16.07 -11.83 -4.98
C PRO A 77 -15.74 -12.44 -6.35
N SER A 78 -14.84 -11.80 -7.10
CA SER A 78 -14.41 -12.28 -8.41
C SER A 78 -13.52 -13.52 -8.28
N ALA A 79 -12.59 -13.52 -7.32
CA ALA A 79 -11.68 -14.64 -7.09
C ALA A 79 -12.42 -15.93 -6.71
N PHE A 80 -13.41 -15.85 -5.82
CA PHE A 80 -14.22 -17.00 -5.44
C PHE A 80 -15.17 -17.48 -6.53
N GLY A 81 -15.58 -16.59 -7.44
CA GLY A 81 -16.36 -16.97 -8.63
C GLY A 81 -15.61 -17.84 -9.62
N GLN A 82 -14.28 -17.73 -9.68
CA GLN A 82 -13.45 -18.51 -10.63
C GLN A 82 -12.86 -19.78 -10.01
N VAL A 83 -12.40 -19.71 -8.77
CA VAL A 83 -11.65 -20.80 -8.12
C VAL A 83 -12.55 -21.66 -7.22
N GLY A 84 -13.67 -21.12 -6.73
CA GLY A 84 -14.51 -21.77 -5.73
C GLY A 84 -14.01 -21.55 -4.30
N TYR A 85 -14.93 -21.63 -3.33
CA TYR A 85 -14.66 -21.25 -1.92
C TYR A 85 -13.60 -22.14 -1.25
N GLY A 86 -13.65 -23.45 -1.49
CA GLY A 86 -12.72 -24.43 -0.89
C GLY A 86 -11.24 -24.20 -1.25
N PRO A 87 -10.85 -24.30 -2.53
CA PRO A 87 -9.48 -24.03 -2.95
C PRO A 87 -9.09 -22.56 -2.71
N GLY A 88 -10.01 -21.60 -2.87
CA GLY A 88 -9.72 -20.18 -2.64
C GLY A 88 -9.19 -19.89 -1.24
N ILE A 89 -9.78 -20.48 -0.20
CA ILE A 89 -9.33 -20.30 1.19
C ILE A 89 -7.96 -20.93 1.43
N VAL A 90 -7.72 -22.14 0.91
CA VAL A 90 -6.44 -22.82 1.07
C VAL A 90 -5.31 -22.00 0.44
N LEU A 91 -5.52 -21.43 -0.76
CA LEU A 91 -4.53 -20.55 -1.39
C LEU A 91 -4.29 -19.27 -0.58
N LEU A 92 -5.32 -18.65 0.01
CA LEU A 92 -5.15 -17.45 0.85
C LEU A 92 -4.30 -17.72 2.09
N PHE A 93 -4.50 -18.86 2.76
CA PHE A 93 -3.67 -19.24 3.92
C PHE A 93 -2.22 -19.52 3.53
N ILE A 94 -2.00 -20.25 2.42
CA ILE A 94 -0.65 -20.53 1.92
C ILE A 94 0.06 -19.22 1.56
N TRP A 95 -0.60 -18.32 0.83
CA TRP A 95 -0.02 -17.03 0.44
C TRP A 95 0.26 -16.13 1.65
N GLY A 96 -0.68 -16.02 2.59
CA GLY A 96 -0.48 -15.24 3.82
C GLY A 96 0.67 -15.76 4.68
N ALA A 97 0.80 -17.09 4.79
CA ALA A 97 1.93 -17.71 5.48
C ALA A 97 3.26 -17.40 4.78
N LEU A 98 3.32 -17.52 3.45
CA LEU A 98 4.53 -17.19 2.67
C LEU A 98 4.97 -15.72 2.90
N CYS A 99 4.03 -14.78 2.89
CA CYS A 99 4.32 -13.36 3.16
C CYS A 99 4.78 -13.10 4.59
N THR A 100 4.38 -13.93 5.56
CA THR A 100 4.74 -13.74 6.98
C THR A 100 6.09 -14.37 7.33
N PHE A 101 6.42 -15.52 6.73
CA PHE A 101 7.62 -16.28 7.07
C PHE A 101 8.87 -15.89 6.26
N HIS A 102 8.74 -15.29 5.09
CA HIS A 102 9.87 -14.84 4.29
C HIS A 102 9.64 -13.42 3.78
N ASN A 103 10.40 -12.46 4.32
CA ASN A 103 10.56 -11.17 3.68
C ASN A 103 11.19 -11.37 2.32
N ILE A 104 10.45 -11.10 1.25
CA ILE A 104 10.90 -11.31 -0.14
C ILE A 104 12.23 -10.61 -0.44
N ALA A 105 12.52 -9.48 0.23
CA ALA A 105 13.76 -8.74 0.08
C ALA A 105 14.97 -9.41 0.78
N ASP A 106 14.75 -10.11 1.90
CA ASP A 106 15.81 -10.76 2.68
C ASP A 106 16.04 -12.21 2.19
N ALA A 107 14.95 -12.90 1.85
CA ALA A 107 14.97 -14.24 1.26
C ALA A 107 15.67 -14.29 -0.11
N ALA A 108 15.50 -13.25 -0.94
CA ALA A 108 16.14 -13.18 -2.26
C ALA A 108 17.67 -12.98 -2.17
N GLY A 109 18.16 -12.29 -1.13
CA GLY A 109 19.59 -12.13 -0.88
C GLY A 109 20.25 -13.42 -0.39
N VAL A 110 19.55 -14.19 0.46
CA VAL A 110 20.09 -15.40 1.08
C VAL A 110 20.04 -16.62 0.14
N MET A 111 19.05 -16.74 -0.75
CA MET A 111 18.89 -17.94 -1.59
C MET A 111 19.60 -17.92 -2.95
N GLY A 112 19.95 -16.76 -3.51
CA GLY A 112 20.36 -16.69 -4.92
C GLY A 112 21.64 -15.90 -5.23
N GLY A 113 22.37 -15.47 -4.21
CA GLY A 113 23.61 -14.71 -4.40
C GLY A 113 23.40 -13.31 -5.02
N PRO A 114 24.48 -12.62 -5.41
CA PRO A 114 24.43 -11.21 -5.82
C PRO A 114 23.58 -10.96 -7.07
N ILE A 115 23.51 -11.91 -8.01
CA ILE A 115 22.72 -11.80 -9.25
C ILE A 115 21.23 -11.91 -8.95
N ALA A 116 20.81 -12.84 -8.08
CA ALA A 116 19.41 -12.97 -7.72
C ALA A 116 18.90 -11.74 -6.95
N ARG A 117 19.77 -11.07 -6.18
CA ARG A 117 19.44 -9.82 -5.49
C ARG A 117 19.10 -8.70 -6.48
N GLU A 118 19.90 -8.54 -7.53
CA GLU A 118 19.65 -7.54 -8.57
C GLU A 118 18.35 -7.86 -9.34
N VAL A 119 18.16 -9.10 -9.78
CA VAL A 119 16.94 -9.53 -10.49
C VAL A 119 15.69 -9.37 -9.62
N ALA A 120 15.74 -9.76 -8.35
CA ALA A 120 14.63 -9.60 -7.42
C ALA A 120 14.25 -8.13 -7.23
N SER A 121 15.23 -7.24 -7.12
CA SER A 121 14.98 -5.80 -6.99
C SER A 121 14.29 -5.22 -8.22
N VAL A 122 14.71 -5.64 -9.43
CA VAL A 122 14.10 -5.20 -10.70
C VAL A 122 12.67 -5.73 -10.83
N LEU A 123 12.45 -7.01 -10.51
CA LEU A 123 11.11 -7.62 -10.54
C LEU A 123 10.16 -6.98 -9.52
N PHE A 124 10.67 -6.62 -8.34
CA PHE A 124 9.92 -5.91 -7.32
C PHE A 124 9.47 -4.53 -7.83
N LEU A 125 10.40 -3.72 -8.34
CA LEU A 125 10.08 -2.40 -8.91
C LEU A 125 9.06 -2.50 -10.06
N LEU A 126 9.22 -3.49 -10.94
CA LEU A 126 8.29 -3.73 -12.05
C LEU A 126 6.89 -4.10 -11.54
N THR A 127 6.81 -4.91 -10.48
CA THR A 127 5.53 -5.26 -9.83
C THR A 127 4.84 -4.01 -9.28
N TRP A 128 5.58 -3.11 -8.64
CA TRP A 128 5.03 -1.85 -8.11
C TRP A 128 4.50 -0.91 -9.20
N ILE A 129 5.21 -0.81 -10.32
CA ILE A 129 4.78 -0.02 -11.47
C ILE A 129 3.49 -0.61 -12.07
N LEU A 130 3.44 -1.93 -12.27
CA LEU A 130 2.25 -2.61 -12.80
C LEU A 130 1.06 -2.53 -11.83
N ALA A 131 1.30 -2.69 -10.52
CA ALA A 131 0.27 -2.58 -9.49
C ALA A 131 -0.34 -1.17 -9.46
N THR A 132 0.50 -0.13 -9.49
CA THR A 132 0.05 1.25 -9.56
C THR A 132 -0.73 1.52 -10.85
N GLY A 133 -0.22 1.04 -12.00
CA GLY A 133 -0.91 1.13 -13.28
C GLY A 133 -2.30 0.49 -13.26
N SER A 134 -2.43 -0.71 -12.68
CA SER A 134 -3.72 -1.41 -12.57
C SER A 134 -4.74 -0.64 -11.72
N SER A 135 -4.28 0.05 -10.68
CA SER A 135 -5.11 0.88 -9.82
C SER A 135 -5.67 2.09 -10.58
N LEU A 136 -4.85 2.75 -11.41
CA LEU A 136 -5.30 3.86 -12.27
C LEU A 136 -6.30 3.39 -13.33
N LEU A 137 -6.09 2.21 -13.91
CA LEU A 137 -7.04 1.63 -14.86
C LEU A 137 -8.39 1.36 -14.20
N GLY A 138 -8.41 0.84 -12.97
CA GLY A 138 -9.63 0.65 -12.19
C GLY A 138 -10.40 1.95 -11.95
N LEU A 139 -9.69 3.02 -11.53
CA LEU A 139 -10.27 4.35 -11.37
C LEU A 139 -10.86 4.91 -12.67
N ALA A 140 -10.16 4.72 -13.79
CA ALA A 140 -10.62 5.16 -15.10
C ALA A 140 -11.89 4.43 -15.58
N GLN A 141 -12.00 3.12 -15.34
CA GLN A 141 -13.23 2.37 -15.66
C GLN A 141 -14.41 2.87 -14.82
N GLY A 142 -14.20 3.16 -13.54
CA GLY A 142 -15.22 3.75 -12.67
C GLY A 142 -15.71 5.11 -13.19
N LEU A 143 -14.78 6.02 -13.51
CA LEU A 143 -15.11 7.34 -14.05
C LEU A 143 -15.81 7.28 -15.41
N LYS A 144 -15.40 6.34 -16.28
CA LYS A 144 -16.04 6.12 -17.59
C LYS A 144 -17.53 5.78 -17.46
N ILE A 145 -17.88 4.96 -16.46
CA ILE A 145 -19.27 4.57 -16.18
C ILE A 145 -20.06 5.76 -15.64
N LEU A 146 -19.48 6.55 -14.73
CA LEU A 146 -20.12 7.74 -14.15
C LEU A 146 -20.41 8.84 -15.19
N ALA A 147 -19.52 9.00 -16.18
CA ALA A 147 -19.57 10.09 -17.13
C ALA A 147 -20.24 9.75 -18.48
N ASN A 148 -21.05 8.68 -18.53
CA ASN A 148 -21.82 8.27 -19.70
C ASN A 148 -20.97 8.03 -20.98
N GLY A 149 -19.72 7.55 -20.84
CA GLY A 149 -18.97 6.86 -21.89
C GLY A 149 -18.62 7.60 -23.19
N LYS A 150 -18.79 8.93 -23.27
CA LYS A 150 -18.66 9.67 -24.56
C LYS A 150 -17.22 9.93 -25.04
N VAL A 151 -16.21 9.70 -24.21
CA VAL A 151 -14.80 9.97 -24.54
C VAL A 151 -13.95 8.71 -24.46
N CYS A 152 -12.79 8.72 -25.13
CA CYS A 152 -11.88 7.58 -25.18
C CYS A 152 -11.31 7.24 -23.80
N THR A 153 -11.07 5.94 -23.56
CA THR A 153 -10.61 5.43 -22.25
C THR A 153 -9.28 6.07 -21.81
N VAL A 154 -8.43 6.48 -22.76
CA VAL A 154 -7.14 7.15 -22.50
C VAL A 154 -7.34 8.52 -21.82
N VAL A 155 -8.38 9.25 -22.18
CA VAL A 155 -8.68 10.54 -21.53
C VAL A 155 -9.15 10.31 -20.10
N TRP A 156 -9.95 9.27 -19.85
CA TRP A 156 -10.37 8.90 -18.49
C TRP A 156 -9.20 8.46 -17.61
N THR A 157 -8.22 7.74 -18.15
CA THR A 157 -7.01 7.37 -17.40
C THR A 157 -6.14 8.57 -17.08
N LEU A 158 -6.06 9.57 -17.98
CA LEU A 158 -5.33 10.82 -17.72
C LEU A 158 -6.00 11.64 -16.61
N ILE A 159 -7.33 11.75 -16.63
CA ILE A 159 -8.09 12.43 -15.56
C ILE A 159 -7.91 11.70 -14.21
N ALA A 160 -8.00 10.37 -14.20
CA ALA A 160 -7.77 9.57 -12.99
C ALA A 160 -6.34 9.75 -12.45
N ALA A 161 -5.33 9.78 -13.32
CA ALA A 161 -3.94 10.05 -12.94
C ALA A 161 -3.79 11.45 -12.34
N LEU A 162 -4.42 12.47 -12.93
CA LEU A 162 -4.37 13.84 -12.42
C LEU A 162 -5.04 13.95 -11.03
N CYS A 163 -6.22 13.36 -10.84
CA CYS A 163 -6.88 13.33 -9.52
C CYS A 163 -6.04 12.59 -8.47
N THR A 164 -5.38 11.49 -8.86
CA THR A 164 -4.49 10.73 -7.98
C THR A 164 -3.24 11.54 -7.63
N ALA A 165 -2.64 12.25 -8.60
CA ALA A 165 -1.49 13.12 -8.38
C ALA A 165 -1.82 14.30 -7.44
N LEU A 166 -3.00 14.91 -7.59
CA LEU A 166 -3.48 15.96 -6.69
C LEU A 166 -3.70 15.41 -5.27
N SER A 167 -4.26 14.21 -5.15
CA SER A 167 -4.48 13.55 -3.85
C SER A 167 -3.15 13.18 -3.18
N ALA A 168 -2.15 12.75 -3.95
CA ALA A 168 -0.80 12.46 -3.48
C ALA A 168 -0.05 13.71 -2.98
N SER A 169 -0.45 14.90 -3.43
CA SER A 169 0.18 16.18 -3.04
C SER A 169 -0.07 16.53 -1.56
N VAL A 170 -1.08 15.93 -0.91
CA VAL A 170 -1.34 16.15 0.52
C VAL A 170 -0.33 15.37 1.36
N ARG A 171 0.85 15.96 1.57
CA ARG A 171 1.92 15.43 2.46
C ARG A 171 1.60 15.51 3.96
N THR A 172 0.39 15.92 4.35
CA THR A 172 0.00 15.99 5.76
C THR A 172 -0.57 14.65 6.20
N LEU A 173 0.29 13.80 6.76
CA LEU A 173 -0.04 12.47 7.27
C LEU A 173 -1.23 12.46 8.26
N GLY A 174 -1.46 13.55 9.02
CA GLY A 174 -2.61 13.69 9.89
C GLY A 174 -3.97 13.75 9.18
N LYS A 175 -4.03 14.30 7.96
CA LYS A 175 -5.28 14.39 7.18
C LYS A 175 -5.63 13.08 6.47
N LEU A 176 -4.66 12.20 6.23
CA LEU A 176 -4.87 10.90 5.59
C LEU A 176 -5.74 9.95 6.44
N ALA A 177 -5.67 10.04 7.77
CA ALA A 177 -6.50 9.23 8.66
C ALA A 177 -8.01 9.51 8.49
N ILE A 178 -8.38 10.78 8.28
CA ILE A 178 -9.78 11.17 8.06
C ILE A 178 -10.23 10.72 6.67
N LEU A 179 -9.38 10.88 5.65
CA LEU A 179 -9.67 10.44 4.28
C LEU A 179 -9.93 8.93 4.20
N THR A 180 -9.11 8.11 4.89
CA THR A 180 -9.33 6.65 4.93
C THR A 180 -10.60 6.26 5.69
N TRP A 181 -11.06 7.06 6.65
CA TRP A 181 -12.33 6.82 7.32
C TRP A 181 -13.51 7.00 6.36
N ILE A 182 -13.51 8.08 5.58
CA ILE A 182 -14.53 8.36 4.56
C ILE A 182 -14.54 7.25 3.50
N GLY A 183 -13.34 6.86 3.02
CA GLY A 183 -13.19 5.78 2.04
C GLY A 183 -13.71 4.44 2.57
N PHE A 184 -13.39 4.09 3.81
CA PHE A 184 -13.85 2.86 4.44
C PHE A 184 -15.38 2.81 4.58
N ALA A 185 -16.00 3.90 5.04
CA ALA A 185 -17.45 4.00 5.13
C ALA A 185 -18.14 3.82 3.76
N SER A 186 -17.55 4.40 2.70
CA SER A 186 -18.04 4.24 1.33
C SER A 186 -17.97 2.79 0.84
N ILE A 187 -16.84 2.12 1.02
CA ILE A 187 -16.65 0.73 0.57
C ILE A 187 -17.57 -0.22 1.35
N PHE A 188 -17.66 -0.04 2.67
CA PHE A 188 -18.54 -0.84 3.52
C PHE A 188 -20.00 -0.72 3.06
N THR A 189 -20.50 0.50 2.87
CA THR A 189 -21.87 0.73 2.40
C THR A 189 -22.11 0.13 1.01
N ALA A 190 -21.14 0.26 0.09
CA ALA A 190 -21.26 -0.30 -1.25
C ALA A 190 -21.40 -1.83 -1.23
N VAL A 191 -20.61 -2.53 -0.41
CA VAL A 191 -20.67 -3.99 -0.27
C VAL A 191 -22.03 -4.43 0.28
N PHE A 192 -22.55 -3.74 1.32
CA PHE A 192 -23.87 -4.05 1.87
C PHE A 192 -24.98 -3.90 0.83
N ILE A 193 -24.97 -2.82 0.05
CA ILE A 193 -25.96 -2.59 -1.02
C ILE A 193 -25.90 -3.71 -2.07
N VAL A 194 -24.71 -4.08 -2.53
CA VAL A 194 -24.54 -5.14 -3.55
C VAL A 194 -25.07 -6.48 -3.04
N VAL A 195 -24.71 -6.88 -1.81
CA VAL A 195 -25.16 -8.14 -1.22
C VAL A 195 -26.68 -8.13 -1.04
N TRP A 196 -27.23 -7.06 -0.47
CA TRP A 196 -28.67 -6.94 -0.24
C TRP A 196 -29.46 -6.98 -1.54
N LEU A 197 -29.01 -6.26 -2.57
CA LEU A 197 -29.65 -6.25 -3.89
C LEU A 197 -29.64 -7.64 -4.55
N ARG A 198 -28.53 -8.36 -4.49
CA ARG A 198 -28.42 -9.71 -5.04
C ARG A 198 -29.32 -10.70 -4.31
N VAL A 199 -29.42 -10.59 -2.99
CA VAL A 199 -30.35 -11.42 -2.21
C VAL A 199 -31.80 -11.10 -2.58
N ASN A 200 -32.19 -9.83 -2.63
CA ASN A 200 -33.56 -9.44 -3.00
C ASN A 200 -33.93 -9.87 -4.43
N ALA A 201 -33.01 -9.72 -5.37
CA ALA A 201 -33.19 -10.17 -6.76
C ALA A 201 -33.35 -11.70 -6.86
N ASN A 202 -32.57 -12.47 -6.10
CA ASN A 202 -32.70 -13.94 -6.07
C ASN A 202 -34.04 -14.38 -5.46
N VAL A 203 -34.52 -13.70 -4.42
CA VAL A 203 -35.84 -13.97 -3.81
C VAL A 203 -36.97 -13.71 -4.81
N HIS A 204 -36.91 -12.63 -5.59
CA HIS A 204 -37.92 -12.33 -6.61
C HIS A 204 -37.83 -13.25 -7.84
N ALA A 205 -36.65 -13.79 -8.15
CA ALA A 205 -36.48 -14.77 -9.23
C ALA A 205 -37.02 -16.16 -8.87
N GLY A 206 -37.02 -16.55 -7.59
CA GLY A 206 -37.55 -17.84 -7.12
C GLY A 206 -39.09 -17.93 -7.06
N HIS A 207 -39.80 -16.82 -7.31
CA HIS A 207 -41.26 -16.74 -7.29
C HIS A 207 -41.92 -16.70 -8.69
N ARG A 208 -41.15 -16.84 -9.78
CA ARG A 208 -41.68 -16.99 -11.15
C ARG A 208 -41.37 -18.37 -11.74
#